data_AF-A0A2M6V4E9-F1
#
_entry.id   AF-A0A2M6V4E9-F1
#
_cell.length_a   1.000
_cell.length_b   1.000
_cell.length_c   1.000
_cell.angle_alpha   90.00
_cell.angle_beta   90.00
_cell.angle_gamma   90.00
#
_symmetry.space_group_name_H-M   'P 1'
#
loop_
_entity.id
_entity.type
_entity.pdbx_description
1 polymer ?
#
loop_
_entity_poly.entity_id
_entity_poly.type
_entity_poly.pdbx_seq_one_letter_code
_entity_poly.pdbx_strand_id
1 'polypeptide(L)'
;MTVLKLPQDNEAGAVHIALREGWADADIPLPAALQNWLQAAGASLRLQGAPDGVALSPQRDAIRLTDSALRRFPLQWALQSGEQRVSFWIVQRP
;
A
#
# COMPACT_ATOMS: atom_id res chain seq x y z
N MET A 1 -6.10 -0.42 -9.60
CA MET A 1 -6.05 -0.53 -8.13
C MET A 1 -7.45 -0.35 -7.60
N THR A 2 -7.81 -1.10 -6.57
CA THR A 2 -9.13 -1.10 -5.95
C THR A 2 -8.97 -1.11 -4.43
N VAL A 3 -9.58 -0.13 -3.74
CA VAL A 3 -9.75 -0.21 -2.30
C VAL A 3 -10.96 -1.11 -2.04
N LEU A 4 -10.73 -2.21 -1.32
CA LEU A 4 -11.79 -3.16 -0.99
C LEU A 4 -12.54 -2.70 0.26
N LYS A 5 -11.80 -2.20 1.25
CA LYS A 5 -12.34 -1.71 2.53
C LYS A 5 -11.38 -0.71 3.15
N LEU A 6 -11.90 0.39 3.72
CA LEU A 6 -11.12 1.27 4.58
C LEU A 6 -11.27 0.81 6.04
N PRO A 7 -10.24 1.00 6.88
CA PRO A 7 -10.35 0.68 8.29
C PRO A 7 -11.34 1.67 8.93
N GLN A 8 -12.29 1.13 9.70
CA GLN A 8 -13.26 1.89 10.46
C GLN A 8 -13.30 1.29 11.86
N ASP A 9 -13.29 2.15 12.88
CA ASP A 9 -13.15 1.75 14.28
C ASP A 9 -11.94 0.82 14.48
N ASN A 10 -12.20 -0.45 14.81
CA ASN A 10 -11.19 -1.50 15.04
C ASN A 10 -11.12 -2.53 13.91
N GLU A 11 -11.84 -2.32 12.81
CA GLU A 11 -11.81 -3.22 11.67
C GLU A 11 -10.63 -2.94 10.73
N ALA A 12 -10.02 -4.00 10.22
CA ALA A 12 -8.95 -3.88 9.23
C ALA A 12 -9.50 -3.49 7.85
N GLY A 13 -8.83 -2.54 7.20
CA GLY A 13 -9.01 -2.20 5.79
C GLY A 13 -8.16 -3.09 4.88
N ALA A 14 -8.48 -3.09 3.59
CA ALA A 14 -7.78 -3.85 2.56
C ALA A 14 -7.73 -3.09 1.22
N VAL A 15 -6.56 -3.12 0.58
CA VAL A 15 -6.29 -2.52 -0.72
C VAL A 15 -5.72 -3.58 -1.65
N HIS A 16 -6.33 -3.74 -2.82
CA HIS A 16 -5.86 -4.64 -3.86
C HIS A 16 -5.32 -3.86 -5.06
N ILE A 17 -4.07 -4.10 -5.41
CA ILE A 17 -3.38 -3.45 -6.51
C ILE A 17 -3.03 -4.53 -7.53
N ALA A 18 -3.51 -4.37 -8.76
CA ALA A 18 -3.16 -5.26 -9.85
C ALA A 18 -2.32 -4.50 -10.87
N LEU A 19 -1.05 -4.87 -10.97
CA LEU A 19 -0.06 -4.30 -11.89
C LEU A 19 -0.11 -5.02 -13.24
N ARG A 20 0.27 -4.31 -14.31
CA ARG A 20 0.53 -4.90 -15.63
C ARG A 20 1.98 -5.40 -15.67
N GLU A 21 2.29 -6.36 -16.54
CA GLU A 21 3.67 -6.78 -16.80
C GLU A 21 4.60 -5.59 -17.11
N GLY A 22 5.85 -5.69 -16.66
CA GLY A 22 6.92 -4.72 -16.94
C GLY A 22 7.08 -3.58 -15.91
N TRP A 23 6.31 -3.58 -14.82
CA TRP A 23 6.41 -2.53 -13.79
C TRP A 23 7.48 -2.87 -12.75
N ALA A 24 8.71 -2.54 -13.14
CA ALA A 24 9.95 -2.66 -12.40
C ALA A 24 10.01 -1.67 -11.23
N ASP A 25 10.03 -0.39 -11.58
CA ASP A 25 9.95 0.74 -10.66
C ASP A 25 8.68 1.53 -10.98
N ALA A 26 7.92 1.88 -9.95
CA ALA A 26 6.60 2.45 -10.13
C ALA A 26 6.17 3.29 -8.93
N ASP A 27 5.63 4.48 -9.21
CA ASP A 27 4.81 5.20 -8.25
C ASP A 27 3.34 4.89 -8.55
N ILE A 28 2.72 4.10 -7.66
CA ILE A 28 1.33 3.68 -7.78
C ILE A 28 0.47 4.66 -6.98
N PRO A 29 -0.29 5.57 -7.62
CA PRO A 29 -1.12 6.52 -6.91
C PRO A 29 -2.16 5.76 -6.08
N LEU A 30 -2.48 6.26 -4.89
CA LEU A 30 -3.49 5.73 -3.96
C LEU A 30 -4.83 6.44 -4.18
N PRO A 31 -5.99 5.84 -3.87
CA PRO A 31 -7.27 6.54 -4.01
C PRO A 31 -7.43 7.61 -2.94
N ALA A 32 -8.12 8.71 -3.26
CA ALA A 32 -8.30 9.85 -2.36
C ALA A 32 -8.80 9.46 -0.96
N ALA A 33 -9.72 8.49 -0.85
CA ALA A 33 -10.24 8.04 0.43
C ALA A 33 -9.17 7.39 1.33
N LEU A 34 -8.21 6.66 0.74
CA LEU A 34 -7.07 6.11 1.47
C LEU A 34 -6.04 7.20 1.78
N GLN A 35 -5.79 8.13 0.86
CA GLN A 35 -4.91 9.28 1.12
C GLN A 35 -5.42 10.08 2.33
N ASN A 36 -6.72 10.36 2.40
CA ASN A 36 -7.34 11.06 3.54
C ASN A 36 -7.11 10.31 4.86
N TRP A 37 -7.24 8.98 4.86
CA TRP A 37 -6.92 8.16 6.04
C TRP A 37 -5.44 8.26 6.42
N LEU A 38 -4.53 8.19 5.44
CA LEU A 38 -3.08 8.31 5.67
C LEU A 38 -2.68 9.69 6.21
N GLN A 39 -3.35 10.76 5.76
CA GLN A 39 -3.13 12.10 6.26
C GLN A 39 -3.63 12.23 7.70
N ALA A 40 -4.83 11.72 8.00
CA ALA A 40 -5.40 11.71 9.35
C ALA A 40 -4.55 10.89 10.34
N ALA A 41 -3.97 9.77 9.89
CA ALA A 41 -3.10 8.94 10.71
C ALA A 41 -1.75 9.61 11.06
N GLY A 42 -1.30 10.59 10.27
CA GLY A 42 -0.17 11.45 10.64
C GLY A 42 1.11 10.68 11.01
N ALA A 43 1.79 11.09 12.08
CA ALA A 43 3.03 10.47 12.54
C ALA A 43 2.86 9.05 13.13
N SER A 44 1.62 8.61 13.36
CA SER A 44 1.32 7.30 13.95
C SER A 44 1.40 6.15 12.94
N LEU A 45 1.52 6.46 11.64
CA LEU A 45 1.66 5.46 10.59
C LEU A 45 2.94 4.66 10.73
N ARG A 46 2.79 3.34 10.72
CA ARG A 46 3.89 2.38 10.68
C ARG A 46 3.68 1.41 9.54
N LEU A 47 4.71 1.25 8.72
CA LEU A 47 4.77 0.22 7.69
C LEU A 47 5.13 -1.11 8.35
N GLN A 48 4.39 -2.17 8.02
CA GLN A 48 4.57 -3.50 8.60
C GLN A 48 4.73 -4.55 7.52
N GLY A 49 5.82 -5.31 7.61
CA GLY A 49 6.10 -6.42 6.70
C GLY A 49 6.25 -6.01 5.25
N ALA A 50 6.53 -4.73 4.97
CA ALA A 50 6.83 -4.29 3.61
C ALA A 50 8.12 -4.98 3.13
N PRO A 51 8.08 -5.65 1.97
CA PRO A 51 9.27 -6.21 1.36
C PRO A 51 10.19 -5.08 0.88
N ASP A 52 11.46 -5.43 0.64
CA ASP A 52 12.44 -4.49 0.12
C ASP A 52 11.93 -3.81 -1.14
N GLY A 53 12.19 -2.50 -1.21
CA GLY A 53 11.76 -1.69 -2.33
C GLY A 53 10.31 -1.23 -2.30
N VAL A 54 9.51 -1.59 -1.29
CA VAL A 54 8.16 -1.02 -1.09
C VAL A 54 8.22 0.11 -0.08
N ALA A 55 7.83 1.31 -0.49
CA ALA A 55 7.75 2.47 0.38
C ALA A 55 6.46 3.27 0.14
N LEU A 56 6.03 4.02 1.16
CA LEU A 56 5.05 5.08 0.97
C LEU A 56 5.76 6.32 0.46
N SER A 57 5.19 6.99 -0.55
CA SER A 57 5.67 8.31 -1.00
C SER A 57 5.71 9.32 0.16
N PRO A 58 6.63 10.31 0.13
CA PRO A 58 6.69 11.34 1.17
C PRO A 58 5.37 12.10 1.33
N GLN A 59 4.66 12.33 0.22
CA GLN A 59 3.36 13.01 0.16
C GLN A 59 2.19 12.10 0.58
N ARG A 60 2.42 10.80 0.76
CA ARG A 60 1.42 9.78 1.12
C ARG A 60 0.28 9.66 0.10
N ASP A 61 0.56 10.01 -1.14
CA ASP A 61 -0.37 9.97 -2.28
C ASP A 61 -0.12 8.76 -3.19
N ALA A 62 1.04 8.12 -3.09
CA ALA A 62 1.42 6.94 -3.86
C ALA A 62 2.20 5.89 -3.03
N ILE A 63 2.15 4.63 -3.48
CA ILE A 63 3.11 3.59 -3.10
C ILE A 63 4.24 3.59 -4.11
N ARG A 64 5.45 3.77 -3.62
CA ARG A 64 6.66 3.64 -4.41
C ARG A 64 7.13 2.19 -4.36
N LEU A 65 7.28 1.62 -5.54
CA LEU A 65 7.96 0.37 -5.78
C LEU A 65 9.30 0.71 -6.44
N THR A 66 10.38 0.47 -5.74
CA THR A 66 11.76 0.50 -6.24
C THR A 66 12.31 -0.91 -6.15
N ASP A 67 13.29 -1.27 -6.97
CA ASP A 67 13.90 -2.61 -7.00
C ASP A 67 13.04 -3.69 -7.67
N SER A 68 13.42 -3.98 -8.91
CA SER A 68 12.68 -4.77 -9.87
C SER A 68 13.24 -6.17 -10.12
N ALA A 69 14.51 -6.42 -9.79
CA ALA A 69 15.18 -7.60 -10.33
C ALA A 69 14.74 -8.90 -9.64
N LEU A 70 14.36 -8.81 -8.36
CA LEU A 70 14.02 -9.98 -7.53
C LEU A 70 12.59 -9.95 -6.98
N ARG A 71 11.76 -8.99 -7.41
CA ARG A 71 10.40 -8.82 -6.90
C ARG A 71 9.54 -10.04 -7.23
N ARG A 72 9.05 -10.72 -6.20
CA ARG A 72 8.13 -11.86 -6.33
C ARG A 72 6.73 -11.44 -5.95
N PHE A 73 5.78 -11.65 -6.85
CA PHE A 73 4.37 -11.43 -6.57
C PHE A 73 3.72 -12.73 -6.03
N PRO A 74 2.69 -12.64 -5.18
CA PRO A 74 2.08 -11.42 -4.66
C PRO A 74 2.93 -10.73 -3.57
N LEU A 75 2.90 -9.41 -3.52
CA LEU A 75 3.43 -8.65 -2.39
C LEU A 75 2.32 -8.41 -1.38
N GLN A 76 2.59 -8.72 -0.11
CA GLN A 76 1.64 -8.53 0.98
C GLN A 76 2.33 -7.80 2.13
N TRP A 77 1.69 -6.74 2.62
CA TRP A 77 2.19 -5.90 3.70
C TRP A 77 1.04 -5.07 4.29
N ALA A 78 1.29 -4.27 5.32
CA ALA A 78 0.27 -3.43 5.92
C ALA A 78 0.78 -2.06 6.39
N LEU A 79 -0.14 -1.10 6.50
CA LEU A 79 0.02 0.14 7.26
C LEU A 79 -0.80 0.04 8.54
N GLN A 80 -0.20 0.43 9.67
CA GLN A 80 -0.88 0.47 10.95
C GLN A 80 -0.83 1.88 11.54
N SER A 81 -1.94 2.33 12.12
CA SER A 81 -2.05 3.57 12.91
C SER A 81 -2.91 3.29 14.14
N GLY A 82 -2.28 3.22 15.32
CA GLY A 82 -2.98 2.80 16.54
C GLY A 82 -3.53 1.37 16.39
N GLU A 83 -4.84 1.21 16.63
CA GLU A 83 -5.56 -0.07 16.47
C GLU A 83 -6.00 -0.34 15.01
N GLN A 84 -5.94 0.67 14.14
CA GLN A 84 -6.36 0.56 12.75
C GLN A 84 -5.25 0.00 11.86
N ARG A 85 -5.62 -0.91 10.97
CA ARG A 85 -4.70 -1.54 10.02
C ARG A 85 -5.27 -1.54 8.61
N VAL A 86 -4.43 -1.25 7.61
CA VAL A 86 -4.75 -1.42 6.19
C VAL A 86 -3.79 -2.41 5.57
N SER A 87 -4.31 -3.55 5.13
CA SER A 87 -3.52 -4.56 4.42
C SER A 87 -3.47 -4.25 2.93
N PHE A 88 -2.28 -4.37 2.34
CA PHE A 88 -2.04 -4.20 0.92
C PHE A 88 -1.71 -5.54 0.30
N TRP A 89 -2.37 -5.82 -0.82
CA TRP A 89 -2.09 -6.97 -1.66
C TRP A 89 -1.82 -6.48 -3.07
N ILE A 90 -0.58 -6.66 -3.54
CA ILE A 90 -0.17 -6.33 -4.90
C ILE A 90 0.02 -7.61 -5.69
N VAL A 91 -0.72 -7.76 -6.79
CA VAL A 91 -0.59 -8.86 -7.75
C VAL A 91 -0.09 -8.36 -9.09
N GLN A 92 0.58 -9.23 -9.83
CA GLN A 92 0.88 -9.03 -11.24
C GLN A 92 -0.16 -9.76 -12.07
N ARG A 93 -0.78 -9.06 -13.03
CA ARG A 93 -1.59 -9.69 -14.06
C ARG A 93 -0.72 -10.01 -15.28
N PRO A 94 -0.94 -11.15 -15.94
CA PRO A 94 -0.35 -11.45 -17.23
C PRO A 94 -0.82 -10.45 -18.30
#